data_AF-A0AB34JWP6-F1
#
_entry.id   AF-A0AB34JWP6-F1
#
_cell.length_a   1.000
_cell.length_b   1.000
_cell.length_c   1.000
_cell.angle_alpha   90.00
_cell.angle_beta   90.00
_cell.angle_gamma   90.00
#
_symmetry.space_group_name_H-M   'P 1'
#
loop_
_entity.id
_entity.type
_entity.pdbx_description
1 polymer ?
#
loop_
_entity_poly.entity_id
_entity_poly.type
_entity_poly.pdbx_seq_one_letter_code
_entity_poly.pdbx_strand_id
1 'polypeptide(L)'
;MWRGWWAALLAAAPAGALLTGAEPPPRARPPTTSGAPLIARRAAVLHSAAALACGSLLRGASAVEKKPSPTDVVVEIERTSAARNSKGDPKEHVPRITFEAGKVVFVVPHDNLSPPNHLDAFTEYMWLKDANTGQIISAKRLRPADPSPLTLVASVPRGTKVTAVSLCSTHGVWEGTFTVP
;
A
#
# COMPACT_ATOMS: atom_id res chain seq x y z
N MET A 1 -4.98 -38.34 -15.75
CA MET A 1 -5.86 -39.20 -14.92
C MET A 1 -5.15 -39.51 -13.60
N TRP A 2 -5.28 -38.68 -12.58
CA TRP A 2 -4.73 -38.95 -11.24
C TRP A 2 -5.87 -38.73 -10.23
N ARG A 3 -6.19 -39.80 -9.48
CA ARG A 3 -7.21 -39.88 -8.43
C ARG A 3 -6.53 -39.87 -7.07
N GLY A 4 -7.16 -39.26 -6.06
CA GLY A 4 -6.83 -39.41 -4.64
C GLY A 4 -7.34 -38.22 -3.84
N TRP A 5 -8.60 -38.21 -3.39
CA TRP A 5 -9.06 -38.72 -2.10
C TRP A 5 -8.33 -38.09 -0.90
N TRP A 6 -8.94 -37.05 -0.30
CA TRP A 6 -8.83 -36.80 1.13
C TRP A 6 -10.21 -36.47 1.69
N ALA A 7 -10.56 -37.23 2.72
CA ALA A 7 -11.85 -37.27 3.38
C ALA A 7 -12.02 -36.08 4.33
N ALA A 8 -13.29 -35.69 4.48
CA ALA A 8 -13.79 -34.75 5.46
C ALA A 8 -13.58 -35.28 6.89
N LEU A 9 -13.25 -34.38 7.82
CA LEU A 9 -13.55 -34.58 9.23
C LEU A 9 -14.36 -33.37 9.73
N LEU A 10 -15.65 -33.61 9.95
CA LEU A 10 -16.51 -32.78 10.80
C LEU A 10 -16.05 -32.95 12.25
N ALA A 11 -15.92 -31.85 12.98
CA ALA A 11 -16.06 -31.85 14.43
C ALA A 11 -16.88 -30.62 14.82
N ALA A 12 -17.97 -30.85 15.55
CA ALA A 12 -18.91 -29.87 16.02
C ALA A 12 -18.86 -29.74 17.55
N ALA A 13 -19.22 -28.53 18.02
CA ALA A 13 -19.71 -28.14 19.36
C ALA A 13 -18.67 -27.96 20.50
N PRO A 14 -18.95 -27.17 21.57
CA PRO A 14 -20.24 -26.55 21.93
C PRO A 14 -20.22 -25.04 22.27
N ALA A 15 -21.44 -24.54 22.48
CA ALA A 15 -21.84 -23.24 22.98
C ALA A 15 -21.62 -23.08 24.50
N GLY A 16 -21.40 -21.84 24.94
CA GLY A 16 -21.43 -21.38 26.33
C GLY A 16 -20.55 -20.13 26.47
N ALA A 17 -20.86 -19.09 27.23
CA ALA A 17 -22.03 -18.70 27.99
C ALA A 17 -21.92 -17.17 28.19
N LEU A 18 -23.05 -16.55 28.52
CA LEU A 18 -23.16 -15.14 28.92
C LEU A 18 -22.21 -14.80 30.07
N LEU A 19 -21.57 -13.61 30.02
CA LEU A 19 -21.31 -12.81 31.21
C LEU A 19 -21.54 -11.32 30.93
N THR A 20 -22.33 -10.77 31.83
CA THR A 20 -22.89 -9.42 31.96
C THR A 20 -21.87 -8.43 32.53
N GLY A 21 -22.04 -7.15 32.14
CA GLY A 21 -21.94 -6.01 33.05
C GLY A 21 -20.56 -5.39 33.27
N ALA A 22 -20.44 -4.11 32.89
CA ALA A 22 -20.30 -3.00 33.84
C ALA A 22 -19.80 -1.75 33.10
N GLU A 23 -20.67 -0.76 32.96
CA GLU A 23 -20.36 0.60 32.54
C GLU A 23 -19.90 1.43 33.75
N PRO A 24 -18.77 2.15 33.66
CA PRO A 24 -18.47 3.23 34.59
C PRO A 24 -18.67 4.64 33.98
N PRO A 25 -18.98 5.65 34.84
CA PRO A 25 -19.67 6.91 34.51
C PRO A 25 -18.83 8.00 33.82
N PRO A 26 -19.48 9.06 33.29
CA PRO A 26 -18.83 10.18 32.60
C PRO A 26 -17.99 11.07 33.54
N ARG A 27 -16.78 11.43 33.11
CA ARG A 27 -15.95 12.45 33.79
C ARG A 27 -16.13 13.83 33.18
N ALA A 28 -16.27 14.79 34.10
CA ALA A 28 -16.66 16.18 33.92
C ALA A 28 -15.66 17.05 33.13
N ARG A 29 -16.21 18.07 32.44
CA ARG A 29 -15.50 19.29 31.98
C ARG A 29 -15.25 20.23 33.16
N PRO A 30 -14.18 21.06 33.09
CA PRO A 30 -14.38 22.51 33.18
C PRO A 30 -13.37 23.29 32.29
N PRO A 31 -13.25 24.62 32.40
CA PRO A 31 -14.09 25.62 31.76
C PRO A 31 -13.35 26.42 30.66
N THR A 32 -14.17 27.08 29.84
CA THR A 32 -13.85 28.22 28.98
C THR A 32 -13.11 29.33 29.71
N THR A 33 -12.00 29.81 29.13
CA THR A 33 -11.45 31.13 29.46
C THR A 33 -11.51 32.03 28.22
N SER A 34 -12.33 33.06 28.38
CA SER A 34 -12.51 34.23 27.53
C SER A 34 -11.22 35.08 27.46
N GLY A 35 -10.96 35.72 26.31
CA GLY A 35 -9.89 36.70 26.20
C GLY A 35 -9.56 37.12 24.76
N ALA A 36 -10.49 37.81 24.10
CA ALA A 36 -10.11 38.91 23.19
C ALA A 36 -10.09 40.21 24.04
N PRO A 37 -9.47 41.35 23.65
CA PRO A 37 -9.27 41.76 22.26
C PRO A 37 -8.06 42.71 21.98
N LEU A 38 -8.06 43.25 20.75
CA LEU A 38 -7.67 44.62 20.36
C LEU A 38 -6.20 44.97 19.98
N ILE A 39 -6.15 45.52 18.75
CA ILE A 39 -5.41 46.73 18.31
C ILE A 39 -3.98 46.54 17.77
N ALA A 40 -3.95 46.54 16.44
CA ALA A 40 -3.21 47.45 15.56
C ALA A 40 -1.75 47.81 15.88
N ARG A 41 -0.92 47.71 14.83
CA ARG A 41 -0.27 48.90 14.23
C ARG A 41 0.30 48.54 12.86
N ARG A 42 -0.13 49.31 11.86
CA ARG A 42 0.59 49.47 10.59
C ARG A 42 1.98 50.01 10.92
N ALA A 43 3.01 49.38 10.39
CA ALA A 43 4.30 50.02 10.17
C ALA A 43 4.67 49.80 8.71
N ALA A 44 5.00 50.90 8.07
CA ALA A 44 5.15 51.05 6.64
C ALA A 44 6.63 51.03 6.25
N VAL A 45 6.84 51.09 4.94
CA VAL A 45 8.01 51.64 4.24
C VAL A 45 9.21 50.72 4.11
N LEU A 46 9.40 50.30 2.85
CA LEU A 46 10.63 50.29 2.03
C LEU A 46 11.96 50.30 2.79
N HIS A 47 12.92 49.49 2.36
CA HIS A 47 14.05 49.95 1.55
C HIS A 47 14.93 48.78 1.11
N SER A 48 15.63 49.02 0.01
CA SER A 48 16.90 48.41 -0.40
C SER A 48 16.85 47.22 -1.34
N ALA A 49 16.99 47.59 -2.61
CA ALA A 49 17.69 46.82 -3.63
C ALA A 49 19.00 46.24 -3.07
N ALA A 50 19.23 44.94 -3.31
CA ALA A 50 20.54 44.32 -3.18
C ALA A 50 20.94 43.79 -4.55
N ALA A 51 22.11 44.25 -4.97
CA ALA A 51 22.70 44.11 -6.28
C ALA A 51 23.08 42.67 -6.63
N LEU A 52 23.10 42.43 -7.94
CA LEU A 52 23.88 41.41 -8.63
C LEU A 52 25.30 41.32 -8.07
N ALA A 53 25.68 40.15 -7.57
CA ALA A 53 27.08 39.75 -7.54
C ALA A 53 27.19 38.21 -7.51
N CYS A 54 27.78 37.69 -8.58
CA CYS A 54 28.63 36.51 -8.69
C CYS A 54 28.52 35.42 -7.64
N GLY A 55 28.31 34.19 -8.11
CA GLY A 55 28.79 33.01 -7.39
C GLY A 55 27.78 31.89 -7.24
N SER A 56 26.96 31.60 -8.24
CA SER A 56 26.54 30.20 -8.39
C SER A 56 27.71 29.43 -8.97
N LEU A 57 28.65 29.09 -8.09
CA LEU A 57 29.42 27.88 -8.25
C LEU A 57 28.40 26.82 -8.67
N LEU A 58 28.51 26.36 -9.91
CA LEU A 58 28.04 25.05 -10.30
C LEU A 58 28.78 24.09 -9.39
N ARG A 59 28.26 23.90 -8.17
CA ARG A 59 28.49 22.73 -7.38
C ARG A 59 27.75 21.65 -8.16
N GLY A 60 28.42 21.16 -9.19
CA GLY A 60 28.25 19.81 -9.68
C GLY A 60 28.53 18.89 -8.51
N ALA A 61 27.56 18.80 -7.60
CA ALA A 61 27.30 17.54 -6.94
C ALA A 61 27.02 16.60 -8.09
N SER A 62 28.04 15.83 -8.45
CA SER A 62 27.88 14.64 -9.26
C SER A 62 26.76 13.86 -8.59
N ALA A 63 25.54 14.05 -9.09
CA ALA A 63 24.39 13.29 -8.68
C ALA A 63 24.71 11.89 -9.17
N VAL A 64 25.29 11.07 -8.30
CA VAL A 64 25.26 9.63 -8.47
C VAL A 64 23.80 9.32 -8.68
N GLU A 65 23.42 9.00 -9.92
CA GLU A 65 22.05 8.66 -10.28
C GLU A 65 21.64 7.44 -9.47
N LYS A 66 21.01 7.70 -8.32
CA LYS A 66 20.53 6.65 -7.44
C LYS A 66 19.37 5.99 -8.17
N LYS A 67 19.52 4.71 -8.51
CA LYS A 67 18.43 3.91 -9.07
C LYS A 67 17.18 4.09 -8.18
N PRO A 68 16.00 4.36 -8.77
CA PRO A 68 14.78 4.60 -8.00
C PRO A 68 14.45 3.36 -7.16
N SER A 69 13.96 3.58 -5.94
CA SER A 69 13.48 2.48 -5.11
C SER A 69 12.17 1.90 -5.68
N PRO A 70 11.81 0.65 -5.37
CA PRO A 70 10.50 0.11 -5.79
C PRO A 70 9.33 0.99 -5.36
N THR A 71 9.41 1.60 -4.17
CA THR A 71 8.40 2.54 -3.67
C THR A 71 8.27 3.77 -4.57
N ASP A 72 9.38 4.38 -4.99
CA ASP A 72 9.37 5.55 -5.87
C ASP A 72 8.70 5.23 -7.22
N VAL A 73 9.01 4.04 -7.77
CA VAL A 73 8.42 3.59 -9.03
C VAL A 73 6.92 3.35 -8.88
N VAL A 74 6.45 2.69 -7.82
CA VAL A 74 5.00 2.44 -7.66
C VAL A 74 4.22 3.72 -7.35
N VAL A 75 4.82 4.72 -6.70
CA VAL A 75 4.19 6.05 -6.54
C VAL A 75 3.95 6.69 -7.91
N GLU A 76 4.91 6.59 -8.82
CA GLU A 76 4.76 7.11 -10.18
C GLU A 76 3.73 6.31 -11.00
N ILE A 77 3.69 4.99 -10.84
CA ILE A 77 2.66 4.12 -11.44
C ILE A 77 1.27 4.52 -10.95
N GLU A 78 1.09 4.71 -9.64
CA GLU A 78 -0.18 5.13 -9.03
C GLU A 78 -0.65 6.49 -9.55
N ARG A 79 0.29 7.41 -9.83
CA ARG A 79 -0.01 8.73 -10.40
C ARG A 79 -0.44 8.68 -11.87
N THR A 80 0.05 7.72 -12.64
CA THR A 80 -0.10 7.68 -14.11
C THR A 80 -1.07 6.62 -14.61
N SER A 81 -1.38 5.60 -13.81
CA SER A 81 -2.21 4.46 -14.23
C SER A 81 -3.70 4.77 -14.10
N ALA A 82 -4.42 4.77 -15.22
CA ALA A 82 -5.85 5.12 -15.25
C ALA A 82 -6.80 3.91 -15.14
N ALA A 83 -6.49 2.78 -15.78
CA ALA A 83 -7.39 1.62 -15.85
C ALA A 83 -6.88 0.45 -15.01
N ARG A 84 -7.65 0.04 -14.00
CA ARG A 84 -7.38 -1.12 -13.16
C ARG A 84 -8.33 -2.25 -13.49
N ASN A 85 -7.90 -3.50 -13.32
CA ASN A 85 -8.72 -4.70 -13.50
C ASN A 85 -9.40 -4.76 -14.88
N SER A 86 -8.71 -4.32 -15.94
CA SER A 86 -9.32 -4.05 -17.25
C SER A 86 -8.80 -4.92 -18.40
N LYS A 87 -7.67 -5.61 -18.23
CA LYS A 87 -7.03 -6.41 -19.29
C LYS A 87 -6.52 -7.72 -18.70
N GLY A 88 -6.92 -8.87 -19.25
CA GLY A 88 -6.55 -10.21 -18.77
C GLY A 88 -7.66 -10.89 -17.97
N ASP A 89 -7.43 -12.14 -17.53
CA ASP A 89 -8.39 -12.90 -16.72
C ASP A 89 -8.28 -12.50 -15.23
N PRO A 90 -9.38 -12.03 -14.60
CA PRO A 90 -9.42 -11.76 -13.17
C PRO A 90 -9.00 -12.94 -12.28
N LYS A 91 -9.24 -14.19 -12.69
CA LYS A 91 -8.90 -15.37 -11.90
C LYS A 91 -7.39 -15.55 -11.72
N GLU A 92 -6.61 -15.02 -12.66
CA GLU A 92 -5.15 -15.13 -12.70
C GLU A 92 -4.46 -13.89 -12.11
N HIS A 93 -5.10 -12.73 -12.15
CA HIS A 93 -4.45 -11.46 -11.85
C HIS A 93 -4.97 -10.75 -10.60
N VAL A 94 -6.19 -11.03 -10.15
CA VAL A 94 -6.72 -10.40 -8.93
C VAL A 94 -5.91 -10.88 -7.73
N PRO A 95 -5.31 -9.96 -6.95
CA PRO A 95 -4.60 -10.28 -5.72
C PRO A 95 -5.39 -11.16 -4.76
N ARG A 96 -4.78 -12.25 -4.30
CA ARG A 96 -5.27 -13.05 -3.18
C ARG A 96 -4.63 -12.54 -1.91
N ILE A 97 -5.44 -12.12 -0.96
CA ILE A 97 -4.98 -11.51 0.29
C ILE A 97 -5.46 -12.41 1.44
N THR A 98 -4.52 -12.88 2.25
CA THR A 98 -4.80 -13.61 3.50
C THR A 98 -4.13 -12.89 4.69
N PHE A 99 -4.53 -13.27 5.90
CA PHE A 99 -3.91 -12.79 7.14
C PHE A 99 -3.42 -13.98 7.96
N GLU A 100 -2.10 -14.11 8.06
CA GLU A 100 -1.44 -15.28 8.64
C GLU A 100 -0.33 -14.82 9.58
N ALA A 101 -0.26 -15.43 10.77
CA ALA A 101 0.75 -15.14 11.79
C ALA A 101 0.90 -13.63 12.09
N GLY A 102 -0.20 -12.88 12.11
CA GLY A 102 -0.20 -11.45 12.40
C GLY A 102 0.25 -10.55 11.23
N LYS A 103 0.34 -11.09 10.00
CA LYS A 103 0.80 -10.37 8.81
C LYS A 103 -0.16 -10.54 7.66
N VAL A 104 -0.24 -9.52 6.81
CA VAL A 104 -0.92 -9.61 5.51
C VAL A 104 -0.02 -10.36 4.54
N VAL A 105 -0.57 -11.39 3.91
CA VAL A 105 0.08 -12.17 2.85
C VAL A 105 -0.67 -11.91 1.55
N PHE A 106 0.01 -11.26 0.61
CA PHE A 106 -0.49 -10.95 -0.71
C PHE A 106 0.18 -11.89 -1.72
N VAL A 107 -0.63 -12.67 -2.44
CA VAL A 107 -0.23 -13.56 -3.52
C VAL A 107 -0.90 -13.17 -4.84
N VAL A 108 -0.12 -13.11 -5.91
CA VAL A 108 -0.67 -13.06 -7.29
C VAL A 108 -0.81 -14.50 -7.81
N PRO A 109 -2.01 -14.94 -8.23
CA PRO A 109 -2.28 -16.36 -8.51
C PRO A 109 -1.92 -16.78 -9.95
N HIS A 110 -0.71 -16.45 -10.41
CA HIS A 110 -0.15 -16.97 -11.66
C HIS A 110 1.37 -17.12 -11.56
N ASP A 111 1.95 -17.97 -12.41
CA ASP A 111 3.39 -18.18 -12.41
C ASP A 111 4.13 -17.01 -13.08
N ASN A 112 5.35 -16.71 -12.63
CA ASN A 112 6.21 -15.69 -13.22
C ASN A 112 7.20 -16.26 -14.23
N LEU A 113 6.70 -17.10 -15.13
CA LEU A 113 7.56 -17.85 -16.05
C LEU A 113 8.18 -16.94 -17.11
N SER A 114 9.44 -17.19 -17.43
CA SER A 114 10.11 -16.59 -18.59
C SER A 114 9.74 -17.35 -19.87
N PRO A 115 9.87 -16.72 -21.06
CA PRO A 115 9.74 -17.40 -22.34
C PRO A 115 10.63 -18.67 -22.41
N PRO A 116 10.23 -19.72 -23.15
CA PRO A 116 9.16 -19.75 -24.17
C PRO A 116 7.77 -20.18 -23.68
N ASN A 117 7.64 -20.58 -22.41
CA ASN A 117 6.41 -21.23 -21.92
C ASN A 117 5.30 -20.24 -21.54
N HIS A 118 5.64 -18.97 -21.32
CA HIS A 118 4.72 -17.84 -21.24
C HIS A 118 5.29 -16.70 -22.08
N LEU A 119 4.63 -16.40 -23.18
CA LEU A 119 5.03 -15.36 -24.13
C LEU A 119 4.68 -13.98 -23.57
N ASP A 120 5.53 -13.43 -22.70
CA ASP A 120 5.65 -11.97 -22.44
C ASP A 120 4.86 -11.37 -21.26
N ALA A 121 3.95 -12.14 -20.61
CA ALA A 121 3.16 -11.66 -19.46
C ALA A 121 3.78 -12.10 -18.11
N PHE A 122 4.34 -11.16 -17.35
CA PHE A 122 4.89 -11.42 -16.02
C PHE A 122 4.54 -10.28 -15.06
N THR A 123 4.52 -10.54 -13.75
CA THR A 123 4.29 -9.47 -12.75
C THR A 123 5.61 -8.75 -12.48
N GLU A 124 5.62 -7.44 -12.68
CA GLU A 124 6.79 -6.57 -12.51
C GLU A 124 6.87 -5.99 -11.10
N TYR A 125 5.73 -5.56 -10.56
CA TYR A 125 5.64 -4.91 -9.26
C TYR A 125 4.44 -5.43 -8.48
N MET A 126 4.64 -5.54 -7.17
CA MET A 126 3.61 -5.80 -6.18
C MET A 126 3.71 -4.71 -5.12
N TRP A 127 2.59 -4.14 -4.69
CA TRP A 127 2.58 -3.23 -3.56
C TRP A 127 1.29 -3.34 -2.76
N LEU A 128 1.39 -2.97 -1.49
CA LEU A 128 0.27 -2.85 -0.57
C LEU A 128 0.15 -1.38 -0.19
N LYS A 129 -1.06 -0.84 -0.23
CA LYS A 129 -1.35 0.54 0.21
C LYS A 129 -2.51 0.57 1.19
N ASP A 130 -2.52 1.57 2.04
CA ASP A 130 -3.70 1.88 2.85
C ASP A 130 -4.82 2.36 1.91
N ALA A 131 -6.00 1.74 2.03
CA ALA A 131 -7.10 1.97 1.10
C ALA A 131 -7.78 3.33 1.28
N ASN A 132 -7.61 3.98 2.44
CA ASN A 132 -8.24 5.25 2.76
C ASN A 132 -7.34 6.43 2.37
N THR A 133 -6.03 6.30 2.59
CA THR A 133 -5.04 7.36 2.39
C THR A 133 -4.26 7.21 1.08
N GLY A 134 -4.24 6.01 0.49
CA GLY A 134 -3.40 5.69 -0.66
C GLY A 134 -1.91 5.55 -0.32
N GLN A 135 -1.52 5.65 0.95
CA GLN A 135 -0.12 5.54 1.36
C GLN A 135 0.43 4.14 1.06
N ILE A 136 1.56 4.08 0.35
CA ILE A 136 2.28 2.82 0.09
C ILE A 136 2.87 2.30 1.39
N ILE A 137 2.44 1.10 1.81
CA ILE A 137 2.90 0.41 3.01
C ILE A 137 4.14 -0.43 2.69
N SER A 138 4.12 -1.13 1.56
CA SER A 138 5.21 -1.99 1.11
C SER A 138 5.16 -2.14 -0.39
N ALA A 139 6.33 -2.22 -1.03
CA ALA A 139 6.47 -2.41 -2.47
C ALA A 139 7.61 -3.40 -2.75
N LYS A 140 7.42 -4.24 -3.76
CA LYS A 140 8.36 -5.26 -4.20
C LYS A 140 8.44 -5.22 -5.72
N ARG A 141 9.67 -5.10 -6.22
CA ARG A 141 9.97 -5.35 -7.64
C ARG A 141 10.23 -6.85 -7.82
N LEU A 142 9.65 -7.43 -8.85
CA LEU A 142 9.86 -8.80 -9.27
C LEU A 142 10.67 -8.84 -10.57
N ARG A 143 11.27 -9.99 -10.83
CA ARG A 143 11.98 -10.29 -12.07
C ARG A 143 11.31 -11.47 -12.78
N PRO A 144 11.42 -11.56 -14.11
CA PRO A 144 11.09 -12.79 -14.82
C PRO A 144 11.77 -14.00 -14.18
N ALA A 145 11.06 -15.13 -14.11
CA ALA A 145 11.47 -16.37 -13.45
C ALA A 145 11.63 -16.31 -11.92
N ASP A 146 11.17 -15.24 -11.24
CA ASP A 146 11.04 -15.29 -9.78
C ASP A 146 10.12 -16.47 -9.37
N PRO A 147 10.47 -17.22 -8.30
CA PRO A 147 9.78 -18.46 -7.94
C PRO A 147 8.34 -18.18 -7.53
N SER A 148 7.44 -19.07 -7.96
CA SER A 148 6.02 -19.02 -7.61
C SER A 148 5.76 -19.81 -6.31
N PRO A 149 4.81 -19.37 -5.46
CA PRO A 149 3.90 -18.25 -5.66
C PRO A 149 4.55 -16.88 -5.42
N LEU A 150 4.18 -15.89 -6.25
CA LEU A 150 4.61 -14.51 -6.10
C LEU A 150 4.00 -13.89 -4.86
N THR A 151 4.83 -13.66 -3.84
CA THR A 151 4.37 -13.29 -2.51
C THR A 151 5.00 -11.97 -2.02
N LEU A 152 4.16 -11.11 -1.42
CA LEU A 152 4.53 -9.94 -0.64
C LEU A 152 3.91 -10.09 0.76
N VAL A 153 4.74 -9.94 1.80
CA VAL A 153 4.30 -10.02 3.20
C VAL A 153 4.52 -8.67 3.88
N ALA A 154 3.51 -8.17 4.59
CA ALA A 154 3.60 -6.90 5.31
C ALA A 154 2.95 -6.99 6.70
N SER A 155 3.55 -6.30 7.67
CA SER A 155 2.94 -6.07 8.97
C SER A 155 2.00 -4.87 8.89
N VAL A 156 0.71 -5.09 9.11
CA VAL A 156 -0.32 -4.05 9.07
C VAL A 156 -1.17 -4.16 10.34
N PRO A 157 -1.54 -3.04 10.98
CA PRO A 157 -2.44 -3.06 12.13
C PRO A 157 -3.79 -3.70 11.80
N ARG A 158 -4.41 -4.33 12.82
CA ARG A 158 -5.77 -4.87 12.70
C ARG A 158 -6.77 -3.76 12.43
N GLY A 159 -7.83 -4.07 11.69
CA GLY A 159 -8.86 -3.11 11.29
C GLY A 159 -8.46 -2.17 10.17
N THR A 160 -7.18 -2.14 9.75
CA THR A 160 -6.75 -1.35 8.60
C THR A 160 -7.35 -1.93 7.32
N LYS A 161 -7.94 -1.07 6.49
CA LYS A 161 -8.39 -1.42 5.15
C LYS A 161 -7.21 -1.21 4.20
N VAL A 162 -6.76 -2.26 3.53
CA VAL A 162 -5.63 -2.23 2.60
C VAL A 162 -6.07 -2.60 1.19
N THR A 163 -5.37 -2.07 0.20
CA THR A 163 -5.50 -2.46 -1.20
C THR A 163 -4.17 -3.06 -1.65
N ALA A 164 -4.20 -4.35 -2.01
CA ALA A 164 -3.08 -5.00 -2.68
C ALA A 164 -3.18 -4.73 -4.17
N VAL A 165 -2.03 -4.43 -4.79
CA VAL A 165 -1.95 -4.04 -6.18
C VAL A 165 -0.76 -4.74 -6.84
N SER A 166 -0.94 -5.21 -8.07
CA SER A 166 0.11 -5.75 -8.92
C SER A 166 0.10 -5.10 -10.29
N LEU A 167 1.28 -4.95 -10.88
CA LEU A 167 1.46 -4.55 -12.28
C LEU A 167 1.98 -5.74 -13.07
N CYS A 168 1.20 -6.18 -14.06
CA CYS A 168 1.63 -7.13 -15.07
C CYS A 168 2.09 -6.40 -16.33
N SER A 169 3.17 -6.88 -16.95
CA SER A 169 3.79 -6.30 -18.15
C SER A 169 2.81 -6.10 -19.32
N THR A 170 1.89 -7.05 -19.52
CA THR A 170 0.93 -7.03 -20.65
C THR A 170 -0.50 -6.70 -20.21
N HIS A 171 -0.87 -7.09 -19.00
CA HIS A 171 -2.24 -7.00 -18.47
C HIS A 171 -2.49 -5.77 -17.59
N GLY A 172 -1.47 -4.93 -17.38
CA GLY A 172 -1.62 -3.68 -16.65
C GLY A 172 -1.82 -3.87 -15.15
N VAL A 173 -2.52 -2.92 -14.53
CA VAL A 173 -2.67 -2.85 -13.07
C VAL A 173 -3.89 -3.64 -12.59
N TRP A 174 -3.66 -4.47 -11.58
CA TRP A 174 -4.69 -5.27 -10.91
C TRP A 174 -4.70 -4.99 -9.42
N GLU A 175 -5.89 -4.89 -8.82
CA GLU A 175 -6.03 -4.63 -7.39
C GLU A 175 -7.18 -5.39 -6.73
N GLY A 176 -7.03 -5.60 -5.43
CA GLY A 176 -8.03 -6.14 -4.54
C GLY A 176 -7.95 -5.49 -3.15
N THR A 177 -9.09 -5.30 -2.51
CA THR A 177 -9.18 -4.67 -1.18
C THR A 177 -9.52 -5.69 -0.11
N PHE A 178 -8.92 -5.54 1.07
CA PHE A 178 -9.09 -6.41 2.21
C PHE A 178 -9.04 -5.60 3.51
N THR A 179 -9.85 -5.98 4.49
CA THR A 179 -9.76 -5.42 5.84
C THR A 179 -9.03 -6.41 6.72
N VAL A 180 -7.95 -5.96 7.37
CA VAL A 180 -7.17 -6.81 8.28
C VAL A 180 -8.06 -7.22 9.48
N PRO A 181 -8.24 -8.53 9.74
CA PRO A 181 -9.13 -9.03 10.77
C PRO A 181 -8.60 -8.81 12.19
#